data_AF-H3AH55-F1
#
_entry.id   AF-H3AH55-F1
#
_cell.length_a   1.000
_cell.length_b   1.000
_cell.length_c   1.000
_cell.angle_alpha   90.00
_cell.angle_beta   90.00
_cell.angle_gamma   90.00
#
_symmetry.space_group_name_H-M   'P 1'
#
loop_
_entity.id
_entity.type
_entity.pdbx_description
1 polymer ?
#
loop_
_entity_poly.entity_id
_entity_poly.type
_entity_poly.pdbx_seq_one_letter_code
_entity_poly.pdbx_strand_id
1 'polypeptide(L)'
;LKKKKKKPTHLEYNLLLAPDPKENFQQEHKIQEVSDSYKLPVTCGTTSGWLYKKKLAQGTKKCILGKDKVTWFSPTQFEAFGGRSSYKNWKLSILCGGYRLKKLIESLHTETLLLDRQFQLGKIKITSKKTDKHVPQEQTKKNPSLLPGSARSEQDSADRSSSSMEKIPVKCGDATGTLYSERFATGSRGKCIRTDTKWCTPEEFVKEGGMIESPDWKKDIHYQGESLKDLIKKNILKKNPNVCSELPEDQMENDDECMVCKDVGNLTCCDDCPRAFHRLCHIPLLTETEDSSENWSCTFCRMKAQNELSKGPRFKSSTERYIESCEYLLLKLYCQKKSKKFAKNPCDTVPNYAEIIKTPMWLDQIRDNMARKKYHTVGKFIKDVHLVFKNCQTFNQANEFGEMGAQLSEDFERNFKE
;
A
#
# COMPACT_ATOMS: atom_id res chain seq x y z
N LEU A 1 -29.63 6.14 -76.93
CA LEU A 1 -30.27 4.80 -76.89
C LEU A 1 -29.91 4.08 -75.59
N LYS A 2 -30.94 3.75 -74.81
CA LYS A 2 -30.89 3.13 -73.48
C LYS A 2 -30.13 1.80 -73.52
N LYS A 3 -28.99 1.68 -72.83
CA LYS A 3 -28.36 0.38 -72.52
C LYS A 3 -28.53 0.07 -71.03
N LYS A 4 -29.18 -1.07 -70.79
CA LYS A 4 -29.53 -1.68 -69.51
C LYS A 4 -28.30 -1.78 -68.59
N LYS A 5 -28.37 -1.20 -67.39
CA LYS A 5 -27.45 -1.55 -66.30
C LYS A 5 -27.80 -2.96 -65.81
N LYS A 6 -26.90 -3.93 -66.05
CA LYS A 6 -26.92 -5.23 -65.35
C LYS A 6 -26.69 -4.96 -63.86
N LYS A 7 -27.49 -5.57 -62.99
CA LYS A 7 -27.24 -5.58 -61.54
C LYS A 7 -26.01 -6.45 -61.25
N PRO A 8 -25.01 -5.95 -60.50
CA PRO A 8 -23.91 -6.77 -60.03
C PRO A 8 -24.37 -7.74 -58.94
N THR A 9 -23.73 -8.91 -58.91
CA THR A 9 -24.02 -10.06 -58.03
C THR A 9 -23.53 -9.84 -56.60
N HIS A 10 -24.07 -10.62 -55.64
CA HIS A 10 -23.86 -10.55 -54.18
C HIS A 10 -22.39 -10.67 -53.68
N LEU A 11 -21.41 -10.75 -54.59
CA LEU A 11 -19.97 -10.74 -54.27
C LEU A 11 -19.29 -9.39 -54.54
N GLU A 12 -19.95 -8.45 -55.23
CA GLU A 12 -19.44 -7.08 -55.47
C GLU A 12 -19.97 -6.05 -54.47
N TYR A 13 -20.81 -6.47 -53.50
CA TYR A 13 -21.35 -5.59 -52.45
C TYR A 13 -20.38 -5.40 -51.26
N ASN A 14 -19.31 -6.21 -51.16
CA ASN A 14 -18.36 -6.18 -50.04
C ASN A 14 -17.03 -5.46 -50.35
N LEU A 15 -16.93 -4.73 -51.47
CA LEU A 15 -15.73 -3.96 -51.84
C LEU A 15 -15.96 -2.45 -51.95
N LEU A 16 -17.12 -1.94 -51.50
CA LEU A 16 -17.47 -0.51 -51.51
C LEU A 16 -17.84 0.07 -50.13
N LEU A 17 -17.44 -0.59 -49.04
CA LEU A 17 -17.54 -0.06 -47.67
C LEU A 17 -16.22 -0.21 -46.90
N ALA A 18 -15.09 0.05 -47.56
CA ALA A 18 -13.88 0.44 -46.85
C ALA A 18 -13.94 1.96 -46.64
N PRO A 19 -14.02 2.47 -45.39
CA PRO A 19 -13.99 3.90 -45.16
C PRO A 19 -12.64 4.50 -45.59
N ASP A 20 -12.73 5.68 -46.20
CA ASP A 20 -11.65 6.51 -46.71
C ASP A 20 -10.63 6.83 -45.59
N PRO A 21 -9.30 6.75 -45.82
CA PRO A 21 -8.28 7.04 -44.80
C PRO A 21 -8.36 8.47 -44.20
N LYS A 22 -9.20 9.34 -44.76
CA LYS A 22 -9.41 10.73 -44.30
C LYS A 22 -10.62 10.92 -43.37
N GLU A 23 -11.44 9.91 -43.12
CA GLU A 23 -12.48 9.97 -42.06
C GLU A 23 -11.93 9.63 -40.66
N ASN A 24 -10.69 9.12 -40.57
CA ASN A 24 -10.08 8.77 -39.29
C ASN A 24 -9.65 10.01 -38.46
N PHE A 25 -9.57 11.19 -39.08
CA PHE A 25 -9.18 12.43 -38.40
C PHE A 25 -10.32 13.10 -37.61
N GLN A 26 -11.58 12.72 -37.85
CA GLN A 26 -12.72 13.16 -37.05
C GLN A 26 -13.08 12.19 -35.92
N GLN A 27 -12.51 10.99 -35.90
CA GLN A 27 -12.73 10.01 -34.84
C GLN A 27 -11.72 10.13 -33.70
N GLU A 28 -10.51 10.63 -33.97
CA GLU A 28 -9.53 11.02 -32.94
C GLU A 28 -9.96 12.29 -32.18
N HIS A 29 -10.59 13.25 -32.86
CA HIS A 29 -11.08 14.48 -32.23
C HIS A 29 -12.31 14.30 -31.32
N LYS A 30 -13.04 13.18 -31.40
CA LYS A 30 -14.10 12.83 -30.43
C LYS A 30 -13.58 12.17 -29.15
N ILE A 31 -12.34 11.66 -29.15
CA ILE A 31 -11.69 11.10 -27.96
C ILE A 31 -10.99 12.23 -27.17
N GLN A 32 -10.52 13.26 -27.86
CA GLN A 32 -9.89 14.44 -27.24
C GLN A 32 -10.90 15.29 -26.43
N GLU A 33 -12.18 15.36 -26.82
CA GLU A 33 -13.19 16.16 -26.09
C GLU A 33 -13.75 15.49 -24.82
N VAL A 34 -13.32 14.27 -24.49
CA VAL A 34 -13.66 13.61 -23.21
C VAL A 34 -12.56 13.85 -22.15
N SER A 35 -11.56 14.69 -22.45
CA SER A 35 -10.46 14.99 -21.51
C SER A 35 -10.85 15.95 -20.39
N ASP A 36 -11.92 16.74 -20.53
CA ASP A 36 -12.20 17.82 -19.56
C ASP A 36 -13.43 17.59 -18.67
N SER A 37 -14.12 16.46 -18.82
CA SER A 37 -15.15 16.10 -17.85
C SER A 37 -14.54 15.22 -16.74
N TYR A 38 -14.64 15.68 -15.49
CA TYR A 38 -14.24 14.97 -14.27
C TYR A 38 -14.96 13.60 -14.06
N LYS A 39 -15.72 13.12 -15.05
CA LYS A 39 -16.52 11.89 -15.08
C LYS A 39 -16.47 11.20 -16.45
N LEU A 40 -16.10 9.93 -16.51
CA LEU A 40 -16.07 9.12 -17.74
C LEU A 40 -17.37 8.31 -17.88
N PRO A 41 -18.02 8.26 -19.05
CA PRO A 41 -19.13 7.34 -19.27
C PRO A 41 -18.60 5.89 -19.30
N VAL A 42 -19.15 5.02 -18.46
CA VAL A 42 -18.75 3.61 -18.34
C VAL A 42 -19.92 2.66 -18.54
N THR A 43 -19.63 1.47 -19.05
CA THR A 43 -20.59 0.40 -19.27
C THR A 43 -20.00 -0.94 -18.84
N CYS A 44 -20.83 -1.83 -18.31
CA CYS A 44 -20.47 -3.21 -18.04
C CYS A 44 -21.67 -4.09 -18.34
N GLY A 45 -21.53 -5.00 -19.32
CA GLY A 45 -22.65 -5.80 -19.83
C GLY A 45 -23.82 -4.92 -20.26
N THR A 46 -24.97 -5.04 -19.60
CA THR A 46 -26.19 -4.26 -19.86
C THR A 46 -26.30 -2.97 -19.04
N THR A 47 -25.38 -2.73 -18.10
CA THR A 47 -25.40 -1.58 -17.20
C THR A 47 -24.53 -0.45 -17.73
N SER A 48 -24.97 0.80 -17.54
CA SER A 48 -24.23 2.02 -17.87
C SER A 48 -24.18 3.00 -16.71
N GLY A 49 -23.17 3.86 -16.65
CA GLY A 49 -22.98 4.84 -15.59
C GLY A 49 -21.86 5.85 -15.90
N TRP A 50 -21.43 6.59 -14.88
CA TRP A 50 -20.37 7.59 -14.96
C TRP A 50 -19.31 7.37 -13.87
N LEU A 51 -18.06 7.11 -14.26
CA LEU A 51 -16.91 6.94 -13.40
C LEU A 51 -16.24 8.28 -13.10
N TYR A 52 -16.15 8.65 -11.83
CA TYR A 52 -15.52 9.91 -11.40
C TYR A 52 -14.02 9.69 -11.14
N LYS A 53 -13.17 10.21 -12.04
CA LYS A 53 -11.71 9.98 -12.04
C LYS A 53 -11.05 10.38 -10.71
N LYS A 54 -11.42 11.53 -10.13
CA LYS A 54 -10.88 12.00 -8.84
C LYS A 54 -11.25 11.07 -7.69
N LYS A 55 -12.49 10.59 -7.64
CA LYS A 55 -12.95 9.62 -6.63
C LYS A 55 -12.22 8.28 -6.75
N LEU A 56 -11.91 7.87 -7.97
CA LEU A 56 -11.09 6.67 -8.21
C LEU A 56 -9.63 6.87 -7.77
N ALA A 57 -9.01 8.00 -8.13
CA ALA A 57 -7.63 8.33 -7.75
C ALA A 57 -7.46 8.53 -6.24
N GLN A 58 -8.49 9.00 -5.56
CA GLN A 58 -8.55 9.13 -4.09
C GLN A 58 -8.83 7.80 -3.37
N GLY A 59 -8.97 6.69 -4.10
CA GLY A 59 -9.19 5.37 -3.51
C GLY A 59 -10.57 5.16 -2.88
N THR A 60 -11.56 6.00 -3.22
CA THR A 60 -12.89 5.86 -2.62
C THR A 60 -13.59 4.57 -3.07
N LYS A 61 -14.20 3.84 -2.12
CA LYS A 61 -14.88 2.55 -2.38
C LYS A 61 -16.00 2.66 -3.42
N LYS A 62 -16.63 3.84 -3.62
CA LYS A 62 -17.72 4.06 -4.58
C LYS A 62 -17.44 5.27 -5.48
N CYS A 63 -17.04 4.99 -6.72
CA CYS A 63 -16.59 6.01 -7.68
C CYS A 63 -17.37 6.01 -9.00
N ILE A 64 -18.33 5.09 -9.19
CA ILE A 64 -19.18 5.02 -10.38
C ILE A 64 -20.62 5.35 -10.00
N LEU A 65 -21.23 6.32 -10.68
CA LEU A 65 -22.65 6.66 -10.54
C LEU A 65 -23.45 5.91 -11.61
N GLY A 66 -24.48 5.16 -11.22
CA GLY A 66 -25.35 4.44 -12.14
C GLY A 66 -26.13 5.35 -13.10
N LYS A 67 -26.70 4.77 -14.16
CA LYS A 67 -27.60 5.47 -15.10
C LYS A 67 -28.78 6.15 -14.40
N ASP A 68 -29.22 5.59 -13.29
CA ASP A 68 -30.28 6.12 -12.41
C ASP A 68 -29.92 7.45 -11.73
N LYS A 69 -28.64 7.86 -11.78
CA LYS A 69 -28.09 9.07 -11.15
C LYS A 69 -28.23 9.12 -9.62
N VAL A 70 -28.59 8.01 -8.99
CA VAL A 70 -28.79 7.89 -7.53
C VAL A 70 -27.83 6.86 -6.94
N THR A 71 -27.68 5.72 -7.61
CA THR A 71 -26.92 4.60 -7.05
C THR A 71 -25.43 4.74 -7.34
N TRP A 72 -24.63 4.69 -6.27
CA TRP A 72 -23.18 4.68 -6.36
C TRP A 72 -22.63 3.26 -6.19
N PHE A 73 -21.78 2.86 -7.15
CA PHE A 73 -21.14 1.57 -7.23
C PHE A 73 -19.63 1.69 -7.02
N SER A 74 -19.04 0.68 -6.36
CA SER A 74 -17.62 0.36 -6.56
C SER A 74 -17.42 -0.20 -7.98
N PRO A 75 -16.19 -0.19 -8.51
CA PRO A 75 -15.92 -0.85 -9.79
C PRO A 75 -16.29 -2.34 -9.81
N THR A 76 -16.04 -3.05 -8.72
CA THR A 76 -16.42 -4.47 -8.58
C THR A 76 -17.94 -4.66 -8.48
N GLN A 77 -18.65 -3.78 -7.79
CA GLN A 77 -20.12 -3.80 -7.72
C GLN A 77 -20.75 -3.48 -9.08
N PHE A 78 -20.17 -2.55 -9.82
CA PHE A 78 -20.63 -2.20 -11.16
C PHE A 78 -20.40 -3.35 -12.16
N GLU A 79 -19.29 -4.08 -12.02
CA GLU A 79 -19.00 -5.30 -12.78
C GLU A 79 -19.99 -6.44 -12.46
N ALA A 80 -20.27 -6.66 -11.17
CA ALA A 80 -21.23 -7.67 -10.74
C ALA A 80 -22.66 -7.35 -11.21
N PHE A 81 -23.09 -6.08 -11.07
CA PHE A 81 -24.40 -5.62 -11.51
C PHE A 81 -24.55 -5.70 -13.04
N GLY A 82 -23.45 -5.51 -13.78
CA GLY A 82 -23.38 -5.72 -15.23
C GLY A 82 -23.39 -7.18 -15.69
N GLY A 83 -23.50 -8.15 -14.77
CA GLY A 83 -23.53 -9.58 -15.10
C GLY A 83 -22.18 -10.13 -15.55
N ARG A 84 -21.06 -9.47 -15.21
CA ARG A 84 -19.69 -9.88 -15.57
C ARG A 84 -18.79 -10.18 -14.38
N SER A 85 -19.37 -10.61 -13.25
CA SER A 85 -18.65 -10.99 -12.02
C SER A 85 -17.61 -12.11 -12.21
N SER A 86 -17.68 -12.88 -13.31
CA SER A 86 -16.77 -13.98 -13.59
C SER A 86 -15.34 -13.57 -14.00
N TYR A 87 -15.12 -12.31 -14.40
CA TYR A 87 -13.80 -11.86 -14.88
C TYR A 87 -12.85 -11.42 -13.75
N LYS A 88 -13.35 -11.25 -12.52
CA LYS A 88 -12.61 -10.82 -11.30
C LYS A 88 -11.68 -9.60 -11.51
N ASN A 89 -11.89 -8.83 -12.57
CA ASN A 89 -11.00 -7.75 -12.98
C ASN A 89 -11.80 -6.65 -13.70
N TRP A 90 -12.45 -5.82 -12.91
CA TRP A 90 -13.25 -4.68 -13.36
C TRP A 90 -12.53 -3.77 -14.37
N LYS A 91 -11.18 -3.71 -14.36
CA LYS A 91 -10.39 -2.93 -15.33
C LYS A 91 -10.56 -3.46 -16.77
N LEU A 92 -10.86 -4.76 -16.93
CA LEU A 92 -11.05 -5.42 -18.22
C LEU A 92 -12.52 -5.54 -18.63
N SER A 93 -13.44 -5.60 -17.66
CA SER A 93 -14.88 -5.81 -17.90
C SER A 93 -15.69 -4.50 -17.97
N ILE A 94 -15.19 -3.41 -17.39
CA ILE A 94 -15.79 -2.08 -17.53
C ILE A 94 -15.21 -1.41 -18.77
N LEU A 95 -16.10 -0.94 -19.64
CA LEU A 95 -15.79 -0.28 -20.91
C LEU A 95 -16.15 1.21 -20.84
N CYS A 96 -15.25 2.08 -21.31
CA CYS A 96 -15.50 3.49 -21.53
C CYS A 96 -15.52 3.75 -23.04
N GLY A 97 -16.66 4.14 -23.60
CA GLY A 97 -16.81 4.35 -25.05
C GLY A 97 -16.47 3.12 -25.92
N GLY A 98 -16.68 1.91 -25.40
CA GLY A 98 -16.32 0.65 -26.07
C GLY A 98 -14.89 0.15 -25.81
N TYR A 99 -14.03 0.95 -25.16
CA TYR A 99 -12.66 0.58 -24.82
C TYR A 99 -12.54 0.08 -23.39
N ARG A 100 -11.75 -0.97 -23.17
CA ARG A 100 -11.45 -1.49 -21.82
C ARG A 100 -10.77 -0.42 -20.98
N LEU A 101 -11.25 -0.24 -19.75
CA LEU A 101 -10.74 0.79 -18.86
C LEU A 101 -9.24 0.61 -18.52
N LYS A 102 -8.72 -0.61 -18.52
CA LYS A 102 -7.27 -0.92 -18.40
C LYS A 102 -6.43 -0.11 -19.40
N LYS A 103 -6.83 -0.09 -20.68
CA LYS A 103 -6.12 0.66 -21.73
C LYS A 103 -6.18 2.18 -21.51
N LEU A 104 -7.30 2.70 -21.01
CA LEU A 104 -7.45 4.11 -20.68
C LEU A 104 -6.66 4.51 -19.43
N ILE A 105 -6.60 3.64 -18.42
CA ILE A 105 -5.82 3.88 -17.20
C ILE A 105 -4.33 3.87 -17.54
N GLU A 106 -3.87 2.94 -18.36
CA GLU A 106 -2.49 2.88 -18.86
C GLU A 106 -2.11 4.11 -19.69
N SER A 107 -3.01 4.60 -20.57
CA SER A 107 -2.76 5.81 -21.37
C SER A 107 -2.73 7.10 -20.55
N LEU A 108 -3.51 7.19 -19.46
CA LEU A 108 -3.50 8.34 -18.54
C LEU A 108 -2.23 8.38 -17.67
N HIS A 109 -1.66 7.22 -17.32
CA HIS A 109 -0.38 7.17 -16.60
C HIS A 109 0.81 7.55 -17.51
N THR A 110 0.75 7.28 -18.82
CA THR A 110 1.79 7.73 -19.76
C THR A 110 1.85 9.25 -19.92
N GLU A 111 0.71 9.96 -19.88
CA GLU A 111 0.71 11.44 -19.90
C GLU A 111 1.31 12.04 -18.62
N THR A 112 1.07 11.41 -17.47
CA THR A 112 1.63 11.86 -16.18
C THR A 112 3.16 11.64 -16.15
N LEU A 113 3.64 10.53 -16.72
CA LEU A 113 5.06 10.21 -16.82
C LEU A 113 5.82 11.07 -17.86
N LEU A 114 5.14 11.58 -18.90
CA LEU A 114 5.75 12.46 -19.91
C LEU A 114 5.98 13.88 -19.39
N LEU A 115 5.11 14.39 -18.52
CA LEU A 115 5.28 15.69 -17.86
C LEU A 115 6.46 15.66 -16.85
N ASP A 116 6.61 14.58 -16.08
CA ASP A 116 7.74 14.42 -15.16
C ASP A 116 9.10 14.30 -15.88
N ARG A 117 9.12 13.72 -17.09
CA ARG A 117 10.35 13.61 -17.90
C ARG A 117 10.81 14.94 -18.50
N GLN A 118 9.87 15.84 -18.82
CA GLN A 118 10.19 17.18 -19.32
C GLN A 118 10.75 18.11 -18.24
N PHE A 119 10.35 17.93 -16.97
CA PHE A 119 10.90 18.72 -15.85
C PHE A 119 12.34 18.32 -15.44
N GLN A 120 12.78 17.10 -15.73
CA GLN A 120 14.11 16.59 -15.35
C GLN A 120 15.22 16.92 -16.36
N LEU A 121 14.89 17.21 -17.63
CA LEU A 121 15.89 17.51 -18.68
C LEU A 121 16.15 19.02 -18.89
N GLY A 122 15.45 19.90 -18.17
CA GLY A 122 15.47 21.35 -18.38
C GLY A 122 16.51 22.17 -17.58
N LYS A 123 17.47 21.55 -16.87
CA LYS A 123 18.47 22.30 -16.10
C LYS A 123 19.91 21.85 -16.38
N ILE A 124 20.42 22.23 -17.56
CA ILE A 124 21.87 22.31 -17.80
C ILE A 124 22.22 23.72 -18.31
N LYS A 125 23.02 24.40 -17.46
CA LYS A 125 23.93 25.56 -17.64
C LYS A 125 23.37 26.89 -18.17
N ILE A 126 23.56 27.95 -17.37
CA ILE A 126 24.44 29.08 -17.74
C ILE A 126 25.26 29.53 -16.53
N THR A 127 26.57 29.66 -16.77
CA THR A 127 27.63 30.21 -15.92
C THR A 127 27.55 31.72 -15.76
N SER A 128 27.96 32.27 -14.63
CA SER A 128 28.74 33.53 -14.64
C SER A 128 29.62 33.68 -13.40
N LYS A 129 30.81 34.25 -13.63
CA LYS A 129 31.97 34.36 -12.74
C LYS A 129 32.04 35.73 -12.06
N LYS A 130 32.66 35.73 -10.86
CA LYS A 130 33.44 36.81 -10.17
C LYS A 130 32.62 38.00 -9.61
N THR A 131 32.92 38.59 -8.45
CA THR A 131 34.21 38.94 -7.80
C THR A 131 34.11 39.06 -6.27
N ASP A 132 35.26 38.89 -5.59
CA ASP A 132 35.57 39.21 -4.18
C ASP A 132 35.17 40.63 -3.72
N LYS A 133 34.86 40.77 -2.41
CA LYS A 133 35.63 41.60 -1.44
C LYS A 133 34.98 41.68 -0.03
N HIS A 134 35.86 41.50 0.96
CA HIS A 134 35.93 42.12 2.30
C HIS A 134 34.95 41.80 3.45
N VAL A 135 35.55 41.21 4.50
CA VAL A 135 35.27 41.25 5.96
C VAL A 135 35.83 42.58 6.53
N PRO A 136 35.23 43.27 7.54
CA PRO A 136 35.41 42.98 8.98
C PRO A 136 34.11 43.03 9.81
N GLN A 137 33.85 42.04 10.67
CA GLN A 137 34.09 42.07 12.13
C GLN A 137 33.39 43.21 12.89
N GLU A 138 32.46 42.84 13.78
CA GLU A 138 32.44 43.44 15.12
C GLU A 138 31.91 42.45 16.17
N GLN A 139 32.61 42.44 17.30
CA GLN A 139 32.43 41.62 18.49
C GLN A 139 31.60 42.37 19.52
N THR A 140 30.81 41.67 20.34
CA THR A 140 30.65 41.89 21.81
C THR A 140 29.66 40.85 22.33
N LYS A 141 30.07 39.83 23.10
CA LYS A 141 30.46 39.76 24.54
C LYS A 141 29.29 39.78 25.55
N LYS A 142 29.16 38.62 26.23
CA LYS A 142 28.84 38.35 27.65
C LYS A 142 27.37 38.09 28.08
N ASN A 143 27.06 36.80 28.29
CA ASN A 143 26.76 36.08 29.57
C ASN A 143 26.03 36.80 30.73
N PRO A 144 25.47 36.07 31.74
CA PRO A 144 24.76 34.76 31.73
C PRO A 144 23.53 34.74 32.69
N SER A 145 22.94 33.54 32.87
CA SER A 145 22.21 33.05 34.06
C SER A 145 20.76 33.53 34.34
N LEU A 146 19.83 32.56 34.44
CA LEU A 146 19.10 32.18 35.67
C LEU A 146 17.88 31.30 35.33
N LEU A 147 17.98 30.00 35.63
CA LEU A 147 16.87 29.19 36.15
C LEU A 147 16.71 29.54 37.64
N PRO A 148 15.52 29.46 38.28
CA PRO A 148 14.78 28.20 38.42
C PRO A 148 13.24 28.32 38.49
N GLY A 149 12.54 27.19 38.30
CA GLY A 149 11.10 27.15 38.56
C GLY A 149 10.45 25.81 38.25
N SER A 150 10.43 24.94 39.25
CA SER A 150 9.68 23.68 39.29
C SER A 150 8.17 23.92 39.29
N ALA A 151 7.44 23.26 38.38
CA ALA A 151 6.00 23.00 38.49
C ALA A 151 5.73 21.67 37.75
N ARG A 152 5.62 20.58 38.51
CA ARG A 152 4.35 19.89 38.84
C ARG A 152 3.62 19.31 37.63
N SER A 153 3.74 17.98 37.53
CA SER A 153 2.69 17.00 37.22
C SER A 153 1.38 17.55 36.67
N GLU A 154 1.14 17.35 35.38
CA GLU A 154 -0.21 17.32 34.83
C GLU A 154 -0.64 15.86 34.70
N GLN A 155 -1.62 15.52 35.53
CA GLN A 155 -2.37 14.27 35.49
C GLN A 155 -3.26 14.29 34.25
N ASP A 156 -3.09 13.29 33.39
CA ASP A 156 -4.04 12.95 32.35
C ASP A 156 -5.41 12.68 32.98
N SER A 157 -6.33 13.62 32.78
CA SER A 157 -7.75 13.39 33.03
C SER A 157 -8.58 13.88 31.85
N ALA A 158 -9.29 12.91 31.27
CA ALA A 158 -10.50 13.03 30.49
C ALA A 158 -10.51 14.06 29.35
N ASP A 159 -10.15 13.61 28.14
CA ASP A 159 -10.88 14.06 26.96
C ASP A 159 -11.58 12.88 26.29
N ARG A 160 -12.88 12.81 26.56
CA ARG A 160 -13.80 11.77 26.11
C ARG A 160 -14.51 12.28 24.86
N SER A 161 -13.77 12.36 23.76
CA SER A 161 -14.34 12.64 22.44
C SER A 161 -14.57 11.32 21.69
N SER A 162 -15.83 11.09 21.33
CA SER A 162 -16.37 9.91 20.65
C SER A 162 -15.73 9.67 19.27
N SER A 163 -14.52 9.13 19.24
CA SER A 163 -13.94 8.50 18.06
C SER A 163 -14.36 7.04 18.04
N SER A 164 -15.14 6.64 17.03
CA SER A 164 -15.35 5.23 16.75
C SER A 164 -14.00 4.60 16.42
N MET A 165 -13.44 3.78 17.32
CA MET A 165 -12.21 3.05 17.03
C MET A 165 -12.47 2.08 15.85
N GLU A 166 -11.82 2.36 14.73
CA GLU A 166 -11.89 1.56 13.51
C GLU A 166 -11.14 0.22 13.68
N LYS A 167 -10.09 0.21 14.51
CA LYS A 167 -9.25 -0.95 14.84
C LYS A 167 -9.11 -1.06 16.35
N ILE A 168 -9.53 -2.18 16.93
CA ILE A 168 -9.56 -2.43 18.38
C ILE A 168 -8.65 -3.62 18.69
N PRO A 169 -7.52 -3.45 19.39
CA PRO A 169 -6.71 -4.57 19.87
C PRO A 169 -7.56 -5.49 20.74
N VAL A 170 -7.50 -6.80 20.54
CA VAL A 170 -8.29 -7.76 21.32
C VAL A 170 -7.41 -8.91 21.81
N LYS A 171 -7.79 -9.48 22.95
CA LYS A 171 -7.16 -10.66 23.54
C LYS A 171 -8.21 -11.68 23.97
N CYS A 172 -7.86 -12.95 23.90
CA CYS A 172 -8.63 -14.07 24.44
C CYS A 172 -7.64 -15.13 24.92
N GLY A 173 -7.54 -15.37 26.22
CA GLY A 173 -6.48 -16.19 26.78
C GLY A 173 -5.10 -15.70 26.33
N ASP A 174 -4.32 -16.60 25.70
CA ASP A 174 -3.00 -16.29 25.13
C ASP A 174 -3.07 -15.72 23.70
N ALA A 175 -4.23 -15.82 23.03
CA ALA A 175 -4.40 -15.30 21.68
C ALA A 175 -4.51 -13.77 21.69
N THR A 176 -3.81 -13.14 20.74
CA THR A 176 -3.86 -11.68 20.53
C THR A 176 -4.21 -11.37 19.07
N GLY A 177 -4.97 -10.30 18.86
CA GLY A 177 -5.42 -9.90 17.53
C GLY A 177 -5.88 -8.45 17.49
N THR A 178 -6.29 -8.00 16.32
CA THR A 178 -6.91 -6.68 16.11
C THR A 178 -8.27 -6.88 15.46
N LEU A 179 -9.34 -6.43 16.12
CA LEU A 179 -10.69 -6.42 15.58
C LEU A 179 -10.89 -5.18 14.72
N TYR A 180 -11.34 -5.38 13.49
CA TYR A 180 -11.66 -4.32 12.53
C TYR A 180 -13.16 -4.07 12.56
N SER A 181 -13.57 -2.93 13.13
CA SER A 181 -14.99 -2.66 13.35
C SER A 181 -15.77 -2.48 12.05
N GLU A 182 -15.11 -2.06 10.96
CA GLU A 182 -15.70 -2.03 9.62
C GLU A 182 -16.03 -3.42 9.06
N ARG A 183 -15.27 -4.47 9.44
CA ARG A 183 -15.52 -5.88 9.07
C ARG A 183 -16.46 -6.58 10.06
N PHE A 184 -16.75 -5.95 11.20
CA PHE A 184 -17.64 -6.46 12.24
C PHE A 184 -19.14 -6.26 11.88
N ALA A 185 -19.53 -6.70 10.70
CA ALA A 185 -20.90 -6.56 10.20
C ALA A 185 -21.83 -7.66 10.75
N THR A 186 -21.39 -8.92 10.70
CA THR A 186 -22.23 -10.10 10.97
C THR A 186 -22.06 -10.67 12.39
N GLY A 187 -21.30 -10.02 13.26
CA GLY A 187 -21.03 -10.50 14.61
C GLY A 187 -20.11 -11.72 14.58
N SER A 188 -20.65 -12.92 14.82
CA SER A 188 -19.84 -14.12 15.05
C SER A 188 -19.43 -14.88 13.77
N ARG A 189 -20.05 -14.56 12.63
CA ARG A 189 -19.87 -15.31 11.37
C ARG A 189 -18.85 -14.71 10.41
N GLY A 190 -18.57 -13.41 10.54
CA GLY A 190 -17.65 -12.70 9.66
C GLY A 190 -16.22 -12.74 10.20
N LYS A 191 -15.25 -12.97 9.31
CA LYS A 191 -13.84 -12.81 9.65
C LYS A 191 -13.55 -11.32 9.86
N CYS A 192 -13.40 -10.92 11.10
CA CYS A 192 -13.26 -9.51 11.49
C CYS A 192 -12.10 -9.27 12.46
N ILE A 193 -11.46 -10.33 12.95
CA ILE A 193 -10.29 -10.25 13.82
C ILE A 193 -9.08 -10.69 13.01
N ARG A 194 -8.04 -9.85 12.99
CA ARG A 194 -6.76 -10.13 12.36
C ARG A 194 -5.77 -10.57 13.42
N THR A 195 -5.32 -11.82 13.38
CA THR A 195 -4.12 -12.26 14.12
C THR A 195 -2.87 -11.88 13.33
N ASP A 196 -1.69 -12.24 13.82
CA ASP A 196 -0.43 -12.12 13.08
C ASP A 196 -0.40 -12.95 11.77
N THR A 197 -1.20 -14.02 11.72
CA THR A 197 -1.09 -15.08 10.72
C THR A 197 -2.33 -15.24 9.86
N LYS A 198 -3.53 -14.94 10.36
CA LYS A 198 -4.80 -15.14 9.63
C LYS A 198 -5.86 -14.11 10.00
N TRP A 199 -6.91 -14.03 9.18
CA TRP A 199 -8.20 -13.47 9.61
C TRP A 199 -9.05 -14.58 10.22
N CYS A 200 -9.69 -14.27 11.35
CA CYS A 200 -10.56 -15.18 12.06
C CYS A 200 -11.90 -14.53 12.39
N THR A 201 -12.92 -15.38 12.49
CA THR A 201 -14.19 -15.01 13.14
C THR A 201 -13.98 -14.86 14.65
N PRO A 202 -14.86 -14.16 15.37
CA PRO A 202 -14.80 -14.13 16.84
C PRO A 202 -14.82 -15.52 17.46
N GLU A 203 -15.56 -16.47 16.89
CA GLU A 203 -15.61 -17.85 17.39
C GLU A 203 -14.29 -18.60 17.17
N GLU A 204 -13.68 -18.46 15.99
CA GLU A 204 -12.35 -19.02 15.71
C GLU A 204 -11.27 -18.42 16.60
N PHE A 205 -11.34 -17.11 16.88
CA PHE A 205 -10.39 -16.43 17.75
C PHE A 205 -10.47 -16.94 19.20
N VAL A 206 -11.67 -17.22 19.72
CA VAL A 206 -11.83 -17.85 21.04
C VAL A 206 -11.25 -19.26 21.06
N LYS A 207 -11.51 -20.07 20.02
CA LYS A 207 -10.95 -21.42 19.91
C LYS A 207 -9.42 -21.42 19.93
N GLU A 208 -8.80 -20.41 19.30
CA GLU A 208 -7.34 -20.22 19.29
C GLU A 208 -6.79 -19.74 20.65
N GLY A 209 -7.60 -19.03 21.44
CA GLY A 209 -7.27 -18.59 22.79
C GLY A 209 -7.27 -19.67 23.88
N GLY A 210 -7.65 -20.91 23.54
CA GLY A 210 -7.69 -22.04 24.46
C GLY A 210 -9.10 -22.47 24.88
N MET A 211 -9.23 -23.74 25.32
CA MET A 211 -10.49 -24.42 25.60
C MET A 211 -11.23 -23.82 26.81
N ILE A 212 -12.16 -22.91 26.55
CA ILE A 212 -13.20 -22.52 27.51
C ILE A 212 -14.31 -23.57 27.41
N GLU A 213 -14.75 -24.15 28.54
CA GLU A 213 -15.81 -25.18 28.57
C GLU A 213 -17.13 -24.72 27.94
N SER A 214 -17.34 -23.40 27.86
CA SER A 214 -18.47 -22.75 27.20
C SER A 214 -18.03 -21.46 26.48
N PRO A 215 -17.50 -21.57 25.25
CA PRO A 215 -16.96 -20.41 24.53
C PRO A 215 -18.09 -19.42 24.18
N ASP A 216 -18.03 -18.22 24.75
CA ASP A 216 -18.90 -17.08 24.46
C ASP A 216 -18.02 -15.91 24.01
N TRP A 217 -17.80 -15.79 22.70
CA TRP A 217 -16.95 -14.75 22.11
C TRP A 217 -17.28 -13.33 22.53
N LYS A 218 -18.52 -13.06 22.99
CA LYS A 218 -18.88 -11.73 23.49
C LYS A 218 -18.28 -11.49 24.88
N LYS A 219 -18.17 -12.52 25.71
CA LYS A 219 -17.60 -12.43 27.06
C LYS A 219 -16.10 -12.65 27.05
N ASP A 220 -15.62 -13.56 26.21
CA ASP A 220 -14.26 -14.10 26.32
C ASP A 220 -13.22 -13.28 25.56
N ILE A 221 -13.67 -12.49 24.57
CA ILE A 221 -12.80 -11.55 23.86
C ILE A 221 -12.83 -10.21 24.58
N HIS A 222 -11.64 -9.72 24.94
CA HIS A 222 -11.47 -8.54 25.77
C HIS A 222 -10.63 -7.46 25.09
N TYR A 223 -10.96 -6.20 25.35
CA TYR A 223 -10.15 -5.02 25.06
C TYR A 223 -9.99 -4.21 26.36
N GLN A 224 -8.75 -3.99 26.79
CA GLN A 224 -8.45 -3.25 28.04
C GLN A 224 -9.21 -3.78 29.27
N GLY A 225 -9.45 -5.09 29.34
CA GLY A 225 -10.20 -5.72 30.42
C GLY A 225 -11.73 -5.68 30.27
N GLU A 226 -12.26 -4.98 29.27
CA GLU A 226 -13.70 -4.98 28.96
C GLU A 226 -14.05 -6.04 27.91
N SER A 227 -15.14 -6.77 28.12
CA SER A 227 -15.60 -7.78 27.18
C SER A 227 -16.20 -7.14 25.91
N LEU A 228 -16.18 -7.83 24.77
CA LEU A 228 -16.86 -7.34 23.55
C LEU A 228 -18.36 -7.09 23.79
N LYS A 229 -19.00 -7.83 24.70
CA LYS A 229 -20.39 -7.61 25.13
C LYS A 229 -20.57 -6.20 25.69
N ASP A 230 -19.62 -5.74 26.49
CA ASP A 230 -19.65 -4.43 27.11
C ASP A 230 -19.34 -3.33 26.09
N LEU A 231 -18.40 -3.57 25.16
CA LEU A 231 -18.11 -2.65 24.06
C LEU A 231 -19.31 -2.47 23.12
N ILE A 232 -20.06 -3.55 22.83
CA ILE A 232 -21.29 -3.50 22.03
C ILE A 232 -22.38 -2.72 22.78
N LYS A 233 -22.58 -2.98 24.08
CA LYS A 233 -23.56 -2.25 24.91
C LYS A 233 -23.26 -0.76 25.01
N LYS A 234 -21.96 -0.41 25.13
CA LYS A 234 -21.50 0.98 25.17
C LYS A 234 -21.52 1.67 23.80
N ASN A 235 -21.96 0.96 22.76
CA ASN A 235 -22.04 1.45 21.38
C ASN A 235 -20.67 1.88 20.81
N ILE A 236 -19.58 1.36 21.40
CA ILE A 236 -18.20 1.54 20.94
C ILE A 236 -17.96 0.65 19.73
N LEU A 237 -18.47 -0.60 19.79
CA LEU A 237 -18.46 -1.54 18.68
C LEU A 237 -19.86 -1.66 18.07
N LYS A 238 -20.04 -1.11 16.86
CA LYS A 238 -21.31 -1.14 16.14
C LYS A 238 -21.37 -2.33 15.20
N LYS A 239 -22.42 -3.14 15.32
CA LYS A 239 -22.75 -4.13 14.28
C LYS A 239 -23.26 -3.38 13.06
N ASN A 240 -22.61 -3.53 11.92
CA ASN A 240 -23.08 -2.92 10.67
C ASN A 240 -24.15 -3.83 10.03
N PRO A 241 -25.43 -3.44 9.97
CA PRO A 241 -26.49 -4.33 9.48
C PRO A 241 -26.45 -4.58 7.97
N ASN A 242 -25.62 -3.86 7.22
CA ASN A 242 -25.73 -3.75 5.75
C ASN A 242 -24.62 -4.44 4.95
N VAL A 243 -23.88 -5.39 5.53
CA VAL A 243 -22.94 -6.21 4.76
C VAL A 243 -23.12 -7.67 5.13
N CYS A 244 -24.12 -8.29 4.52
CA CYS A 244 -24.22 -9.74 4.39
C CYS A 244 -24.11 -10.04 2.90
N SER A 245 -22.88 -10.15 2.40
CA SER A 245 -22.62 -10.95 1.22
C SER A 245 -21.95 -12.20 1.74
N GLU A 246 -22.61 -13.34 1.58
CA GLU A 246 -21.97 -14.65 1.69
C GLU A 246 -20.77 -14.67 0.73
N LEU A 247 -19.61 -14.29 1.25
CA LEU A 247 -18.35 -14.48 0.55
C LEU A 247 -17.99 -15.95 0.73
N PRO A 248 -17.50 -16.64 -0.32
CA PRO A 248 -17.14 -18.04 -0.23
C PRO A 248 -16.21 -18.29 0.97
N GLU A 249 -16.59 -19.21 1.85
CA GLU A 249 -15.86 -19.53 3.11
C GLU A 249 -14.37 -19.87 2.87
N ASP A 250 -14.02 -20.29 1.66
CA ASP A 250 -12.71 -20.81 1.24
C ASP A 250 -11.70 -19.78 0.73
N GLN A 251 -12.04 -18.48 0.64
CA GLN A 251 -11.05 -17.47 0.25
C GLN A 251 -10.47 -16.81 1.51
N MET A 252 -9.17 -17.01 1.74
CA MET A 252 -8.44 -16.25 2.74
C MET A 252 -8.45 -14.77 2.31
N GLU A 253 -9.25 -13.95 2.97
CA GLU A 253 -9.31 -12.53 2.66
C GLU A 253 -7.96 -11.89 2.96
N ASN A 254 -7.34 -11.27 1.96
CA ASN A 254 -6.15 -10.49 2.19
C ASN A 254 -6.49 -9.13 2.84
N ASP A 255 -5.47 -8.49 3.39
CA ASP A 255 -5.51 -7.18 3.98
C ASP A 255 -5.79 -6.14 2.87
N ASP A 256 -6.73 -5.22 3.10
CA ASP A 256 -7.07 -4.14 2.14
C ASP A 256 -6.01 -3.03 2.08
N GLU A 257 -5.04 -3.08 2.99
CA GLU A 257 -3.95 -2.13 3.15
C GLU A 257 -2.61 -2.82 2.92
N CYS A 258 -1.66 -2.10 2.34
CA CYS A 258 -0.30 -2.62 2.23
C CYS A 258 0.33 -2.82 3.60
N MET A 259 0.93 -3.99 3.81
CA MET A 259 1.62 -4.35 5.06
C MET A 259 2.73 -3.35 5.47
N VAL A 260 3.37 -2.69 4.50
CA VAL A 260 4.49 -1.77 4.71
C VAL A 260 4.01 -0.33 4.91
N CYS A 261 3.34 0.27 3.92
CA CYS A 261 2.97 1.68 3.99
C CYS A 261 1.65 1.94 4.73
N LYS A 262 0.80 0.92 4.92
CA LYS A 262 -0.56 0.99 5.47
C LYS A 262 -1.56 1.77 4.59
N ASP A 263 -1.21 1.98 3.32
CA ASP A 263 -2.09 2.63 2.35
C ASP A 263 -2.83 1.58 1.49
N VAL A 264 -4.01 1.93 1.03
CA VAL A 264 -4.80 1.15 0.06
C VAL A 264 -4.26 1.31 -1.37
N GLY A 265 -4.69 0.49 -2.33
CA GLY A 265 -4.38 0.70 -3.74
C GLY A 265 -4.24 -0.58 -4.56
N ASN A 266 -3.30 -0.58 -5.52
CA ASN A 266 -2.99 -1.77 -6.32
C ASN A 266 -2.06 -2.70 -5.53
N LEU A 267 -2.66 -3.62 -4.79
CA LEU A 267 -1.97 -4.55 -3.91
C LEU A 267 -1.84 -5.93 -4.56
N THR A 268 -0.67 -6.54 -4.39
CA THR A 268 -0.40 -7.94 -4.66
C THR A 268 -0.64 -8.73 -3.36
N CYS A 269 -1.50 -9.73 -3.45
CA CYS A 269 -1.92 -10.56 -2.33
C CYS A 269 -1.03 -11.79 -2.20
N CYS A 270 -0.61 -12.13 -0.99
CA CYS A 270 0.06 -13.40 -0.72
C CYS A 270 -0.97 -14.53 -0.68
N ASP A 271 -0.65 -15.67 -1.28
CA ASP A 271 -1.54 -16.85 -1.26
C ASP A 271 -1.46 -17.61 0.07
N ASP A 272 -0.30 -17.56 0.75
CA ASP A 272 -0.07 -18.28 2.01
C ASP A 272 -0.38 -17.48 3.28
N CYS A 273 -0.72 -16.19 3.17
CA CYS A 273 -1.12 -15.40 4.33
C CYS A 273 -1.94 -14.17 3.93
N PRO A 274 -2.63 -13.50 4.87
CA PRO A 274 -3.47 -12.38 4.51
C PRO A 274 -2.72 -11.13 4.08
N ARG A 275 -1.39 -11.08 4.17
CA ARG A 275 -0.65 -9.85 3.87
C ARG A 275 -0.78 -9.47 2.41
N ALA A 276 -0.95 -8.18 2.17
CA ALA A 276 -0.96 -7.59 0.84
C ALA A 276 0.13 -6.51 0.75
N PHE A 277 0.70 -6.31 -0.44
CA PHE A 277 1.83 -5.40 -0.66
C PHE A 277 1.64 -4.59 -1.94
N HIS A 278 1.98 -3.29 -1.94
CA HIS A 278 2.29 -2.65 -3.21
C HIS A 278 3.58 -3.23 -3.78
N ARG A 279 3.67 -3.29 -5.10
CA ARG A 279 4.85 -3.81 -5.82
C ARG A 279 6.16 -3.14 -5.42
N LEU A 280 6.11 -1.84 -5.17
CA LEU A 280 7.28 -1.04 -4.77
C LEU A 280 7.57 -1.08 -3.26
N CYS A 281 6.67 -1.67 -2.47
CA CYS A 281 6.81 -1.76 -1.02
C CYS A 281 7.35 -3.11 -0.56
N HIS A 282 7.12 -4.19 -1.32
CA HIS A 282 7.69 -5.50 -1.00
C HIS A 282 9.21 -5.53 -1.22
N ILE A 283 9.89 -6.45 -0.54
CA ILE A 283 11.32 -6.73 -0.73
C ILE A 283 11.50 -8.24 -0.93
N PRO A 284 12.04 -8.69 -2.08
CA PRO A 284 12.46 -7.88 -3.24
C PRO A 284 11.27 -7.17 -3.92
N LEU A 285 11.55 -6.14 -4.73
CA LEU A 285 10.51 -5.43 -5.48
C LEU A 285 9.79 -6.38 -6.44
N LEU A 286 8.46 -6.28 -6.52
CA LEU A 286 7.67 -7.20 -7.35
C LEU A 286 7.71 -6.84 -8.83
N THR A 287 8.07 -7.83 -9.64
CA THR A 287 8.02 -7.80 -11.10
C THR A 287 6.59 -8.03 -11.61
N GLU A 288 6.32 -7.71 -12.88
CA GLU A 288 4.99 -7.94 -13.49
C GLU A 288 4.60 -9.42 -13.51
N THR A 289 5.60 -10.30 -13.62
CA THR A 289 5.42 -11.74 -13.60
C THR A 289 5.04 -12.27 -12.22
N GLU A 290 5.57 -11.68 -11.15
CA GLU A 290 5.22 -12.07 -9.78
C GLU A 290 3.84 -11.55 -9.36
N ASP A 291 3.48 -10.35 -9.81
CA ASP A 291 2.16 -9.74 -9.58
C ASP A 291 1.01 -10.46 -10.29
N SER A 292 1.33 -11.28 -11.31
CA SER A 292 0.37 -12.10 -12.06
C SER A 292 0.54 -13.60 -11.85
N SER A 293 1.44 -14.00 -10.94
CA SER A 293 1.65 -15.40 -10.61
C SER A 293 0.46 -15.96 -9.85
N GLU A 294 -0.05 -17.11 -10.29
CA GLU A 294 -1.22 -17.77 -9.67
C GLU A 294 -0.92 -18.39 -8.30
N ASN A 295 0.33 -18.35 -7.84
CA ASN A 295 0.74 -18.94 -6.56
C ASN A 295 1.94 -18.20 -5.92
N TRP A 296 1.80 -16.90 -5.65
CA TRP A 296 2.83 -16.04 -5.08
C TRP A 296 2.85 -16.03 -3.54
N SER A 297 4.04 -16.26 -2.99
CA SER A 297 4.31 -16.24 -1.54
C SER A 297 5.19 -15.05 -1.15
N CYS A 298 4.74 -14.24 -0.20
CA CYS A 298 5.54 -13.13 0.31
C CYS A 298 6.81 -13.58 1.04
N THR A 299 7.78 -12.68 1.19
CA THR A 299 9.07 -12.98 1.86
C THR A 299 8.89 -13.51 3.29
N PHE A 300 7.86 -13.08 4.02
CA PHE A 300 7.55 -13.65 5.35
C PHE A 300 7.18 -15.14 5.29
N CYS A 301 6.32 -15.52 4.35
CA CYS A 301 5.88 -16.91 4.19
C CYS A 301 7.01 -17.80 3.65
N ARG A 302 7.78 -17.29 2.69
CA ARG A 302 8.98 -17.96 2.18
C ARG A 302 9.99 -18.25 3.29
N MET A 303 10.26 -17.27 4.16
CA MET A 303 11.17 -17.44 5.30
C MET A 303 10.63 -18.47 6.30
N LYS A 304 9.33 -18.39 6.65
CA LYS A 304 8.70 -19.37 7.54
C LYS A 304 8.80 -20.79 7.00
N ALA A 305 8.45 -21.00 5.72
CA ALA A 305 8.55 -22.31 5.08
C ALA A 305 9.99 -22.86 5.11
N GLN A 306 10.99 -22.02 4.88
CA GLN A 306 12.39 -22.44 4.96
C GLN A 306 12.82 -22.87 6.36
N ASN A 307 12.36 -22.19 7.40
CA ASN A 307 12.65 -22.57 8.79
C ASN A 307 12.00 -23.92 9.16
N GLU A 308 10.83 -24.24 8.58
CA GLU A 308 10.20 -25.55 8.79
C GLU A 308 10.90 -26.67 8.00
N LEU A 309 11.37 -26.39 6.76
CA LEU A 309 12.05 -27.37 5.91
C LEU A 309 13.54 -27.61 6.28
N SER A 310 14.17 -26.72 7.05
CA SER A 310 15.58 -26.84 7.44
C SER A 310 15.86 -27.96 8.46
N LYS A 311 14.84 -28.75 8.81
CA LYS A 311 14.99 -30.06 9.47
C LYS A 311 15.40 -31.21 8.52
N GLY A 312 15.66 -30.94 7.23
CA GLY A 312 16.11 -31.95 6.25
C GLY A 312 17.36 -31.54 5.44
N PRO A 313 18.05 -32.50 4.79
CA PRO A 313 19.30 -32.24 4.06
C PRO A 313 18.99 -31.73 2.64
N ARG A 314 18.99 -30.41 2.44
CA ARG A 314 19.03 -29.84 1.08
C ARG A 314 20.00 -28.65 1.00
N PHE A 315 21.06 -28.85 0.23
CA PHE A 315 22.06 -27.84 -0.12
C PHE A 315 21.47 -26.84 -1.13
N LYS A 316 20.93 -25.72 -0.64
CA LYS A 316 21.02 -24.44 -1.38
C LYS A 316 22.42 -23.86 -1.14
N SER A 317 22.94 -23.07 -2.07
CA SER A 317 24.20 -22.36 -1.85
C SER A 317 24.12 -21.51 -0.57
N SER A 318 25.20 -21.52 0.21
CA SER A 318 25.26 -20.80 1.50
C SER A 318 24.87 -19.31 1.33
N THR A 319 25.31 -18.69 0.23
CA THR A 319 25.10 -17.28 -0.07
C THR A 319 23.64 -16.91 -0.37
N GLU A 320 22.91 -17.67 -1.19
CA GLU A 320 21.51 -17.35 -1.54
C GLU A 320 20.59 -17.40 -0.32
N ARG A 321 20.80 -18.39 0.56
CA ARG A 321 20.03 -18.54 1.80
C ARG A 321 20.13 -17.29 2.67
N TYR A 322 21.34 -16.77 2.84
CA TYR A 322 21.55 -15.58 3.66
C TYR A 322 21.00 -14.30 3.04
N ILE A 323 20.92 -14.21 1.71
CA ILE A 323 20.31 -13.07 1.03
C ILE A 323 18.80 -13.02 1.31
N GLU A 324 18.11 -14.17 1.26
CA GLU A 324 16.70 -14.25 1.62
C GLU A 324 16.45 -13.80 3.08
N SER A 325 17.37 -14.12 4.00
CA SER A 325 17.33 -13.62 5.38
C SER A 325 17.52 -12.10 5.46
N CYS A 326 18.43 -11.53 4.66
CA CYS A 326 18.61 -10.08 4.60
C CYS A 326 17.38 -9.36 4.01
N GLU A 327 16.75 -9.93 2.98
CA GLU A 327 15.49 -9.44 2.41
C GLU A 327 14.38 -9.41 3.46
N TYR A 328 14.25 -10.50 4.22
CA TYR A 328 13.29 -10.60 5.32
C TYR A 328 13.52 -9.53 6.40
N LEU A 329 14.76 -9.37 6.87
CA LEU A 329 15.11 -8.37 7.89
C LEU A 329 14.83 -6.95 7.41
N LEU A 330 15.20 -6.65 6.16
CA LEU A 330 14.93 -5.34 5.57
C LEU A 330 13.43 -5.10 5.45
N LEU A 331 12.64 -6.08 4.99
CA LEU A 331 11.18 -5.97 4.92
C LEU A 331 10.55 -5.76 6.31
N LYS A 332 11.00 -6.50 7.33
CA LYS A 332 10.56 -6.30 8.72
C LYS A 332 10.85 -4.88 9.20
N LEU A 333 12.01 -4.33 8.85
CA LEU A 333 12.39 -2.96 9.19
C LEU A 333 11.47 -1.94 8.50
N TYR A 334 11.17 -2.11 7.22
CA TYR A 334 10.23 -1.25 6.48
C TYR A 334 8.80 -1.30 7.04
N CYS A 335 8.39 -2.43 7.63
CA CYS A 335 7.09 -2.56 8.31
C CYS A 335 6.98 -1.71 9.59
N GLN A 336 8.09 -1.19 10.13
CA GLN A 336 8.06 -0.31 11.30
C GLN A 336 7.57 1.09 10.91
N LYS A 337 6.58 1.63 11.63
CA LYS A 337 5.98 2.96 11.34
C LYS A 337 7.02 4.08 11.26
N LYS A 338 8.03 4.02 12.15
CA LYS A 338 9.12 5.01 12.25
C LYS A 338 10.13 4.91 11.09
N SER A 339 10.21 3.77 10.40
CA SER A 339 11.20 3.52 9.33
C SER A 339 11.06 4.47 8.13
N LYS A 340 9.84 4.97 7.86
CA LYS A 340 9.55 5.90 6.75
C LYS A 340 10.47 7.13 6.77
N LYS A 341 10.86 7.62 7.96
CA LYS A 341 11.77 8.78 8.09
C LYS A 341 13.22 8.50 7.66
N PHE A 342 13.60 7.23 7.58
CA PHE A 342 14.93 6.77 7.20
C PHE A 342 14.98 6.22 5.76
N ALA A 343 13.86 6.28 5.04
CA ALA A 343 13.72 5.66 3.73
C ALA A 343 14.42 6.42 2.61
N LYS A 344 14.42 7.76 2.64
CA LYS A 344 14.97 8.61 1.56
C LYS A 344 16.34 9.15 1.92
N ASN A 345 17.08 9.59 0.89
CA ASN A 345 18.39 10.21 1.03
C ASN A 345 18.31 11.49 1.90
N PRO A 346 18.93 11.52 3.09
CA PRO A 346 18.88 12.68 3.97
C PRO A 346 19.60 13.91 3.38
N CYS A 347 20.58 13.70 2.49
CA CYS A 347 21.30 14.82 1.85
C CYS A 347 20.39 15.69 0.97
N ASP A 348 19.25 15.15 0.52
CA ASP A 348 18.33 15.88 -0.35
C ASP A 348 17.34 16.75 0.44
N THR A 349 17.14 16.46 1.73
CA THR A 349 16.06 17.05 2.54
C THR A 349 16.54 17.70 3.84
N VAL A 350 17.73 17.33 4.34
CA VAL A 350 18.24 17.79 5.62
C VAL A 350 19.40 18.79 5.40
N PRO A 351 19.24 20.06 5.82
CA PRO A 351 20.30 21.06 5.71
C PRO A 351 21.58 20.62 6.42
N ASN A 352 22.73 20.93 5.82
CA ASN A 352 24.07 20.68 6.34
C ASN A 352 24.40 19.20 6.65
N TYR A 353 23.56 18.25 6.23
CA TYR A 353 23.76 16.83 6.51
C TYR A 353 25.06 16.29 5.90
N ALA A 354 25.34 16.64 4.64
CA ALA A 354 26.56 16.22 3.93
C ALA A 354 27.85 16.86 4.51
N GLU A 355 27.72 17.97 5.24
CA GLU A 355 28.87 18.61 5.91
C GLU A 355 29.30 17.82 7.14
N ILE A 356 28.34 17.22 7.86
CA ILE A 356 28.58 16.48 9.10
C ILE A 356 28.81 14.99 8.81
N ILE A 357 27.94 14.37 8.01
CA ILE A 357 27.95 12.93 7.74
C ILE A 357 28.73 12.64 6.45
N LYS A 358 29.89 12.01 6.60
CA LYS A 358 30.82 11.73 5.48
C LYS A 358 30.43 10.53 4.63
N THR A 359 29.73 9.56 5.21
CA THR A 359 29.29 8.35 4.53
C THR A 359 27.78 8.18 4.72
N PRO A 360 26.95 8.92 3.97
CA PRO A 360 25.50 8.83 4.09
C PRO A 360 25.00 7.44 3.69
N MET A 361 23.95 6.97 4.38
CA MET A 361 23.25 5.71 4.09
C MET A 361 21.80 5.84 4.51
N TRP A 362 20.89 5.21 3.77
CA TRP A 362 19.45 5.23 4.01
C TRP A 362 18.79 3.93 3.51
N LEU A 363 17.55 3.65 3.92
CA LEU A 363 16.94 2.35 3.65
C LEU A 363 16.68 2.08 2.16
N ASP A 364 16.29 3.08 1.37
CA ASP A 364 16.14 2.90 -0.09
C ASP A 364 17.49 2.56 -0.75
N GLN A 365 18.59 3.15 -0.30
CA GLN A 365 19.93 2.80 -0.80
C GLN A 365 20.28 1.34 -0.51
N ILE A 366 19.95 0.85 0.68
CA ILE A 366 20.18 -0.56 1.07
C ILE A 366 19.33 -1.48 0.19
N ARG A 367 18.05 -1.16 -0.01
CA ARG A 367 17.17 -1.91 -0.93
C ARG A 367 17.73 -1.94 -2.35
N ASP A 368 18.21 -0.81 -2.86
CA ASP A 368 18.75 -0.70 -4.21
C ASP A 368 20.10 -1.43 -4.34
N ASN A 369 20.95 -1.38 -3.32
CA ASN A 369 22.20 -2.16 -3.26
C ASN A 369 21.91 -3.67 -3.26
N MET A 370 20.87 -4.11 -2.55
CA MET A 370 20.40 -5.49 -2.52
C MET A 370 19.88 -5.94 -3.89
N ALA A 371 19.01 -5.16 -4.53
CA ALA A 371 18.49 -5.43 -5.87
C ALA A 371 19.60 -5.52 -6.93
N ARG A 372 20.66 -4.71 -6.78
CA ARG A 372 21.87 -4.74 -7.65
C ARG A 372 22.89 -5.79 -7.24
N LYS A 373 22.56 -6.71 -6.31
CA LYS A 373 23.41 -7.81 -5.84
C LYS A 373 24.78 -7.34 -5.29
N LYS A 374 24.85 -6.16 -4.66
CA LYS A 374 26.11 -5.63 -4.09
C LYS A 374 26.51 -6.25 -2.76
N TYR A 375 25.56 -6.90 -2.08
CA TYR A 375 25.84 -7.61 -0.82
C TYR A 375 26.25 -9.05 -1.12
N HIS A 376 27.54 -9.35 -0.97
CA HIS A 376 28.07 -10.72 -1.11
C HIS A 376 28.20 -11.45 0.23
N THR A 377 28.04 -10.72 1.35
CA THR A 377 28.06 -11.28 2.71
C THR A 377 27.03 -10.57 3.57
N VAL A 378 26.47 -11.27 4.55
CA VAL A 378 25.54 -10.71 5.55
C VAL A 378 26.17 -9.53 6.28
N GLY A 379 27.45 -9.65 6.63
CA GLY A 379 28.17 -8.58 7.33
C GLY A 379 28.22 -7.26 6.56
N LYS A 380 28.19 -7.25 5.23
CA LYS A 380 28.11 -6.01 4.44
C LYS A 380 26.72 -5.36 4.55
N PHE A 381 25.66 -6.17 4.49
CA PHE A 381 24.29 -5.70 4.68
C PHE A 381 24.09 -5.10 6.09
N ILE A 382 24.51 -5.82 7.13
CA ILE A 382 24.39 -5.37 8.53
C ILE A 382 25.15 -4.06 8.73
N LYS A 383 26.38 -3.95 8.19
CA LYS A 383 27.17 -2.72 8.28
C LYS A 383 26.43 -1.51 7.71
N ASP A 384 25.77 -1.65 6.56
CA ASP A 384 25.02 -0.55 5.97
C ASP A 384 23.77 -0.21 6.80
N VAL A 385 23.05 -1.21 7.32
CA VAL A 385 21.90 -0.97 8.23
C VAL A 385 22.35 -0.22 9.49
N HIS A 386 23.42 -0.67 10.15
CA HIS A 386 23.99 0.02 11.31
C HIS A 386 24.47 1.42 10.96
N LEU A 387 25.00 1.63 9.75
CA LEU A 387 25.47 2.94 9.32
C LEU A 387 24.31 3.96 9.25
N VAL A 388 23.10 3.54 8.85
CA VAL A 388 21.90 4.41 8.89
C VAL A 388 21.68 4.95 10.30
N PHE A 389 21.63 4.06 11.30
CA PHE A 389 21.34 4.46 12.68
C PHE A 389 22.51 5.16 13.36
N LYS A 390 23.75 4.76 13.06
CA LYS A 390 24.95 5.47 13.53
C LYS A 390 25.00 6.90 13.00
N ASN A 391 24.71 7.11 11.71
CA ASN A 391 24.65 8.46 11.13
C ASN A 391 23.52 9.27 11.76
N CYS A 392 22.36 8.64 12.03
CA CYS A 392 21.27 9.28 12.76
C CYS A 392 21.72 9.77 14.14
N GLN A 393 22.36 8.92 14.95
CA GLN A 393 22.89 9.31 16.27
C GLN A 393 23.92 10.43 16.18
N THR A 394 24.81 10.35 15.19
CA THR A 394 25.89 11.33 15.00
C THR A 394 25.34 12.73 14.68
N PHE A 395 24.30 12.80 13.84
CA PHE A 395 23.71 14.07 13.42
C PHE A 395 22.67 14.61 14.41
N ASN A 396 21.86 13.74 15.03
CA ASN A 396 20.70 14.11 15.85
C ASN A 396 20.98 13.96 17.35
N GLN A 397 22.13 14.42 17.82
CA GLN A 397 22.60 14.21 19.19
C GLN A 397 21.54 14.62 20.22
N ALA A 398 21.08 13.64 21.02
CA ALA A 398 20.15 13.81 22.14
C ALA A 398 18.81 14.49 21.82
N ASN A 399 18.24 14.26 20.63
CA ASN A 399 16.87 14.68 20.30
C ASN A 399 15.95 13.49 19.99
N GLU A 400 14.64 13.76 19.89
CA GLU A 400 13.60 12.75 19.62
C GLU A 400 13.87 11.93 18.34
N PHE A 401 14.48 12.53 17.31
CA PHE A 401 14.82 11.83 16.07
C PHE A 401 16.00 10.85 16.29
N GLY A 402 16.99 11.25 17.09
CA GLY A 402 18.05 10.38 17.57
C GLY A 402 17.48 9.17 18.31
N GLU A 403 16.61 9.38 19.29
CA GLU A 403 15.93 8.31 20.03
C GLU A 403 15.11 7.38 19.12
N MET A 404 14.46 7.94 18.11
CA MET A 404 13.74 7.16 17.10
C MET A 404 14.66 6.22 16.32
N GLY A 405 15.86 6.68 15.95
CA GLY A 405 16.88 5.87 15.30
C GLY A 405 17.43 4.78 16.21
N ALA A 406 17.63 5.07 17.51
CA ALA A 406 18.04 4.06 18.50
C ALA A 406 17.01 2.95 18.62
N GLN A 407 15.72 3.29 18.77
CA GLN A 407 14.66 2.30 18.89
C GLN A 407 14.57 1.37 17.68
N LEU A 408 14.67 1.92 16.46
CA LEU A 408 14.66 1.10 15.24
C LEU A 408 15.89 0.21 15.13
N SER A 409 17.05 0.67 15.61
CA SER A 409 18.26 -0.15 15.68
C SER A 409 18.08 -1.33 16.64
N GLU A 410 17.50 -1.10 17.82
CA GLU A 410 17.20 -2.18 18.78
C GLU A 410 16.19 -3.18 18.22
N ASP A 411 15.14 -2.70 17.56
CA ASP A 411 14.16 -3.55 16.90
C ASP A 411 14.81 -4.40 15.79
N PHE A 412 15.73 -3.83 15.01
CA PHE A 412 16.51 -4.57 14.03
C PHE A 412 17.36 -5.65 14.68
N GLU A 413 18.09 -5.33 15.75
CA GLU A 413 18.93 -6.30 16.48
C GLU A 413 18.12 -7.45 17.08
N ARG A 414 16.94 -7.16 17.64
CA ARG A 414 16.03 -8.20 18.14
C ARG A 414 15.61 -9.15 17.02
N ASN A 415 15.18 -8.59 15.88
CA ASN A 415 14.78 -9.37 14.72
C ASN A 415 15.94 -10.13 14.06
N PHE A 416 17.18 -9.66 14.20
CA PHE A 416 18.37 -10.34 13.67
C PHE A 416 18.79 -11.55 14.51
N LYS A 417 18.51 -11.51 15.82
CA LYS A 417 18.78 -12.61 16.74
C LYS A 417 17.73 -13.73 16.67
N GLU A 418 16.48 -13.36 16.41
CA GLU A 418 15.37 -14.26 16.06
C GLU A 418 15.62 -14.94 14.71
#